data_AF-A0A5J4UGK3-F1
#
_entry.id   AF-A0A5J4UGK3-F1
#
_cell.length_a   1.000
_cell.length_b   1.000
_cell.length_c   1.000
_cell.angle_alpha   90.00
_cell.angle_beta   90.00
_cell.angle_gamma   90.00
#
_symmetry.space_group_name_H-M   'P 1'
#
loop_
_entity.id
_entity.type
_entity.pdbx_description
1 polymer ?
#
loop_
_entity_poly.entity_id
_entity_poly.type
_entity_poly.pdbx_seq_one_letter_code
_entity_poly.pdbx_strand_id
1 'polypeptide(L)'
;MSGDETKSVRSQGSTAAVGQRGSGNQLSKGQEILYGFLFPLYLLEKHSHASMQLIFWFLNFLMLVTLGFFRIDHGTESQTNLSQGLNFINLTSVGLIIGKNEVFVAVGFLIIIGGCILLHGICALLYKEIVTTQAWVIYVKRYLVCLVIRLLFIPIVSTAITSFDCYSEINIGEDGQNIKTIIWRGDITLKCLTNAYQIVSFLLSIIMVLVLIVYSIINALFIFNRNPKNGGLFSKSNGKYETLQLIFVVLIVLSMRLLYSWQFWRGV
;
A
#
# COMPACT_ATOMS: atom_id res chain seq x y z
N MET A 1 -51.03 -16.63 20.24
CA MET A 1 -50.62 -15.23 19.97
C MET A 1 -49.88 -14.76 21.22
N SER A 2 -48.53 -14.72 21.18
CA SER A 2 -47.69 -13.55 20.82
C SER A 2 -47.55 -12.60 22.02
N GLY A 3 -46.39 -12.19 22.52
CA GLY A 3 -44.97 -12.34 22.18
C GLY A 3 -44.16 -11.96 23.44
N ASP A 4 -43.02 -12.58 23.74
CA ASP A 4 -41.67 -12.31 23.25
C ASP A 4 -41.12 -10.93 23.62
N GLU A 5 -39.96 -10.93 24.32
CA GLU A 5 -38.78 -10.04 24.23
C GLU A 5 -38.03 -10.06 25.58
N THR A 6 -36.73 -10.25 25.73
CA THR A 6 -35.65 -10.75 24.87
C THR A 6 -34.52 -11.16 25.85
N LYS A 7 -34.06 -12.42 25.76
CA LYS A 7 -32.95 -12.94 26.57
C LYS A 7 -31.61 -12.42 26.02
N SER A 8 -30.78 -11.88 26.92
CA SER A 8 -29.39 -11.50 26.67
C SER A 8 -28.56 -12.72 26.27
N VAL A 9 -28.15 -12.78 25.02
CA VAL A 9 -27.25 -13.81 24.49
C VAL A 9 -25.86 -13.59 25.08
N ARG A 10 -25.52 -14.40 26.09
CA ARG A 10 -24.17 -14.55 26.63
C ARG A 10 -23.20 -14.95 25.51
N SER A 11 -22.03 -14.31 25.52
CA SER A 11 -20.87 -14.60 24.70
C SER A 11 -20.36 -16.04 24.92
N GLN A 12 -20.82 -16.99 24.11
CA GLN A 12 -20.10 -18.23 23.83
C GLN A 12 -19.32 -18.02 22.54
N GLY A 13 -18.04 -17.71 22.65
CA GLY A 13 -17.22 -17.42 21.48
C GLY A 13 -15.74 -17.40 21.80
N SER A 14 -15.23 -18.42 22.50
CA SER A 14 -13.78 -18.61 22.64
C SER A 14 -13.37 -20.08 22.87
N THR A 15 -14.26 -20.94 23.34
CA THR A 15 -13.94 -22.37 23.62
C THR A 15 -14.60 -23.37 22.67
N ALA A 16 -15.49 -22.94 21.77
CA ALA A 16 -16.19 -23.83 20.83
C ALA A 16 -15.44 -24.10 19.51
N ALA A 17 -14.26 -23.51 19.29
CA ALA A 17 -13.50 -23.69 18.06
C ALA A 17 -12.63 -24.97 18.02
N VAL A 18 -12.54 -25.71 19.13
CA VAL A 18 -11.70 -26.93 19.22
C VAL A 18 -12.53 -28.22 19.23
N GLY A 19 -13.86 -28.13 19.41
CA GLY A 19 -14.67 -29.30 19.79
C GLY A 19 -15.75 -29.80 18.81
N GLN A 20 -16.07 -29.11 17.71
CA GLN A 20 -17.18 -29.53 16.84
C GLN A 20 -16.76 -29.56 15.37
N ARG A 21 -16.21 -30.70 14.94
CA ARG A 21 -16.31 -31.17 13.55
C ARG A 21 -17.78 -31.53 13.29
N GLY A 22 -18.56 -30.52 12.91
CA GLY A 22 -19.92 -30.68 12.40
C GLY A 22 -19.98 -30.19 10.95
N SER A 23 -20.27 -31.11 10.04
CA SER A 23 -20.51 -30.97 8.60
C SER A 23 -20.99 -29.59 8.12
N GLY A 24 -20.25 -28.98 7.18
CA GLY A 24 -20.66 -27.78 6.44
C GLY A 24 -19.50 -27.11 5.71
N ASN A 25 -19.23 -27.55 4.47
CA ASN A 25 -18.19 -27.08 3.54
C ASN A 25 -16.76 -27.15 4.06
N GLN A 26 -16.05 -28.24 3.74
CA GLN A 26 -14.59 -28.29 3.84
C GLN A 26 -14.00 -27.15 3.00
N LEU A 27 -13.28 -26.22 3.64
CA LEU A 27 -12.51 -25.21 2.93
C LEU A 27 -11.51 -25.88 2.00
N SER A 28 -11.31 -25.32 0.81
CA SER A 28 -10.25 -25.76 -0.08
C SER A 28 -8.89 -25.70 0.65
N LYS A 29 -7.99 -26.67 0.42
CA LYS A 29 -6.64 -26.70 1.03
C LYS A 29 -5.91 -25.36 0.90
N GLY A 30 -6.08 -24.66 -0.22
CA GLY A 30 -5.49 -23.33 -0.42
C GLY A 30 -6.10 -22.26 0.49
N GLN A 31 -7.41 -22.32 0.74
CA GLN A 31 -8.06 -21.41 1.69
C GLN A 31 -7.60 -21.71 3.12
N GLU A 32 -7.48 -22.99 3.51
CA GLU A 32 -7.00 -23.37 4.84
C GLU A 32 -5.58 -22.83 5.13
N ILE A 33 -4.67 -22.94 4.17
CA ILE A 33 -3.31 -22.37 4.28
C ILE A 33 -3.38 -20.85 4.41
N LEU A 34 -4.19 -20.19 3.58
CA LEU A 34 -4.35 -18.74 3.60
C LEU A 34 -4.96 -18.26 4.94
N TYR A 35 -5.95 -18.99 5.47
CA TYR A 35 -6.53 -18.74 6.79
C TYR A 35 -5.49 -18.93 7.89
N GLY A 36 -4.64 -19.95 7.81
CA GLY A 36 -3.53 -20.14 8.76
C GLY A 36 -2.53 -18.99 8.72
N PHE A 37 -2.17 -18.53 7.52
CA PHE A 37 -1.27 -17.40 7.32
C PHE A 37 -1.82 -16.09 7.91
N LEU A 38 -3.11 -15.83 7.69
CA LEU A 38 -3.79 -14.62 8.11
C LEU A 38 -4.38 -14.70 9.53
N PHE A 39 -4.41 -15.88 10.15
CA PHE A 39 -4.99 -16.14 11.47
C PHE A 39 -4.62 -15.10 12.54
N PRO A 40 -3.35 -14.68 12.69
CA PRO A 40 -2.96 -13.68 13.69
C PRO A 40 -3.65 -12.33 13.49
N LEU A 41 -4.04 -12.02 12.25
CA LEU A 41 -4.65 -10.75 11.90
C LEU A 41 -6.16 -10.74 12.20
N TYR A 42 -6.82 -11.89 12.25
CA TYR A 42 -8.27 -12.04 12.46
C TYR A 42 -8.79 -11.82 13.89
N LEU A 43 -7.95 -12.01 14.92
CA LEU A 43 -8.32 -11.90 16.34
C LEU A 43 -8.57 -10.44 16.77
N LEU A 44 -9.56 -9.75 16.18
CA LEU A 44 -9.81 -8.34 16.45
C LEU A 44 -10.29 -8.18 17.89
N GLU A 45 -9.54 -7.44 18.69
CA GLU A 45 -10.01 -7.05 20.03
C GLU A 45 -11.22 -6.13 19.90
N LYS A 46 -12.21 -6.33 20.79
CA LYS A 46 -13.43 -5.53 20.86
C LYS A 46 -13.12 -4.03 21.08
N HIS A 47 -11.96 -3.70 21.65
CA HIS A 47 -11.48 -2.34 21.84
C HIS A 47 -10.15 -2.15 21.10
N SER A 48 -10.21 -1.87 19.79
CA SER A 48 -9.05 -1.29 19.13
C SER A 48 -8.74 0.06 19.79
N HIS A 49 -7.48 0.34 20.08
CA HIS A 49 -7.04 1.66 20.53
C HIS A 49 -7.46 2.70 19.48
N ALA A 50 -8.48 3.51 19.80
CA ALA A 50 -9.03 4.51 18.88
C ALA A 50 -7.97 5.51 18.43
N SER A 51 -6.99 5.80 19.31
CA SER A 51 -5.85 6.67 19.03
C SER A 51 -5.03 6.22 17.82
N MET A 52 -4.66 4.93 17.74
CA MET A 52 -3.86 4.42 16.63
C MET A 52 -4.61 4.44 15.30
N GLN A 53 -5.91 4.13 15.32
CA GLN A 53 -6.74 4.23 14.12
C GLN A 53 -6.87 5.69 13.65
N LEU A 54 -7.01 6.63 14.59
CA LEU A 54 -7.07 8.06 14.30
C LEU A 54 -5.75 8.56 13.71
N ILE A 55 -4.59 8.14 14.25
CA ILE A 55 -3.27 8.50 13.70
C ILE A 55 -3.13 8.00 12.27
N PHE A 56 -3.42 6.72 11.99
CA PHE A 56 -3.33 6.20 10.63
C PHE A 56 -4.33 6.86 9.67
N TRP A 57 -5.53 7.20 10.15
CA TRP A 57 -6.51 7.94 9.35
C TRP A 57 -6.00 9.35 9.02
N PHE A 58 -5.48 10.07 10.01
CA PHE A 58 -4.92 11.41 9.83
C PHE A 58 -3.72 11.42 8.90
N LEU A 59 -2.80 10.46 9.05
CA LEU A 59 -1.66 10.30 8.14
C LEU A 59 -2.13 10.01 6.72
N ASN A 60 -3.12 9.12 6.52
CA ASN A 60 -3.66 8.83 5.20
C ASN A 60 -4.36 10.03 4.57
N PHE A 61 -5.11 10.79 5.37
CA PHE A 61 -5.68 12.06 4.95
C PHE A 61 -4.58 13.03 4.50
N LEU A 62 -3.52 13.22 5.29
CA LEU A 62 -2.40 14.09 4.94
C LEU A 62 -1.72 13.63 3.63
N MET A 63 -1.49 12.33 3.46
CA MET A 63 -0.92 11.78 2.23
C MET A 63 -1.79 12.10 1.01
N LEU A 64 -3.11 11.85 1.08
CA LEU A 64 -4.04 12.16 -0.02
C LEU A 64 -4.08 13.66 -0.33
N VAL A 65 -4.08 14.52 0.69
CA VAL A 65 -4.04 15.98 0.50
C VAL A 65 -2.76 16.39 -0.23
N THR A 66 -1.59 15.94 0.20
CA THR A 66 -0.32 16.29 -0.48
C THR A 66 -0.21 15.72 -1.88
N LEU A 67 -0.81 14.55 -2.14
CA LEU A 67 -0.91 14.00 -3.47
C LEU A 67 -1.67 14.96 -4.39
N GLY A 68 -2.75 15.58 -3.88
CA GLY A 68 -3.48 16.63 -4.59
C GLY A 68 -2.64 17.86 -4.93
N PHE A 69 -1.59 18.16 -4.15
CA PHE A 69 -0.64 19.24 -4.45
C PHE A 69 0.50 18.82 -5.40
N PHE A 70 0.56 17.54 -5.80
CA PHE A 70 1.57 17.08 -6.75
C PHE A 70 1.37 17.75 -8.12
N ARG A 71 2.31 18.63 -8.47
CA ARG A 71 2.32 19.36 -9.73
C ARG A 71 3.70 19.31 -10.40
N ILE A 72 3.69 18.89 -11.66
CA ILE A 72 4.78 19.06 -12.63
C ILE A 72 4.38 20.23 -13.54
N ASP A 73 5.30 21.17 -13.73
CA ASP A 73 5.15 22.27 -14.67
C ASP A 73 5.37 21.77 -16.10
N HIS A 74 4.46 22.10 -17.01
CA HIS A 74 4.53 21.68 -18.40
C HIS A 74 5.60 22.45 -19.18
N GLY A 75 5.95 23.67 -18.74
CA GLY A 75 6.99 24.45 -19.42
C GLY A 75 8.40 23.93 -19.14
N THR A 76 8.66 23.51 -17.90
CA THR A 76 9.99 23.11 -17.43
C THR A 76 10.13 21.61 -17.17
N GLU A 77 9.05 20.84 -17.27
CA GLU A 77 8.99 19.39 -16.96
C GLU A 77 9.52 19.03 -15.55
N SER A 78 9.58 20.02 -14.66
CA SER A 78 10.08 19.91 -13.29
C SER A 78 8.95 20.06 -12.28
N GLN A 79 9.15 19.47 -11.11
CA GLN A 79 8.22 19.61 -10.00
C GLN A 79 8.33 21.03 -9.40
N THR A 80 7.20 21.66 -9.06
CA THR A 80 7.24 22.97 -8.39
C THR A 80 7.84 22.84 -6.98
N ASN A 81 8.56 23.86 -6.50
CA ASN A 81 9.24 23.81 -5.19
C ASN A 81 8.30 23.43 -4.03
N LEU A 82 7.07 23.96 -4.03
CA LEU A 82 6.05 23.63 -3.02
C LEU A 82 5.60 22.18 -3.13
N SER A 83 5.37 21.69 -4.36
CA SER A 83 5.05 20.30 -4.64
C SER A 83 6.20 19.39 -4.18
N GLN A 84 7.45 19.73 -4.48
CA GLN A 84 8.62 18.94 -4.09
C GLN A 84 8.78 18.83 -2.58
N GLY A 85 8.60 19.95 -1.85
CA GLY A 85 8.69 19.98 -0.38
C GLY A 85 7.59 19.17 0.31
N LEU A 86 6.33 19.32 -0.11
CA LEU A 86 5.21 18.56 0.46
C LEU A 86 5.32 17.05 0.16
N ASN A 87 5.75 16.71 -1.05
CA ASN A 87 5.93 15.31 -1.46
C ASN A 87 7.17 14.66 -0.83
N PHE A 88 8.14 15.43 -0.38
CA PHE A 88 9.27 14.91 0.40
C PHE A 88 8.82 14.43 1.77
N ILE A 89 7.99 15.23 2.45
CA ILE A 89 7.43 14.88 3.78
C ILE A 89 6.66 13.56 3.72
N ASN A 90 5.91 13.34 2.64
CA ASN A 90 5.15 12.12 2.43
C ASN A 90 5.87 11.03 1.65
N LEU A 91 7.19 11.15 1.49
CA LEU A 91 8.08 10.17 0.86
C LEU A 91 7.76 9.85 -0.63
N THR A 92 6.80 10.54 -1.25
CA THR A 92 6.37 10.29 -2.63
C THR A 92 7.37 10.84 -3.66
N SER A 93 8.18 11.85 -3.29
CA SER A 93 9.27 12.38 -4.13
C SER A 93 10.65 11.78 -3.82
N VAL A 94 10.74 10.78 -2.92
CA VAL A 94 12.03 10.17 -2.52
C VAL A 94 12.77 9.58 -3.72
N GLY A 95 12.06 8.94 -4.65
CA GLY A 95 12.67 8.42 -5.87
C GLY A 95 13.34 9.51 -6.71
N LEU A 96 12.70 10.67 -6.86
CA LEU A 96 13.25 11.81 -7.60
C LEU A 96 14.47 12.41 -6.91
N ILE A 97 14.43 12.57 -5.59
CA ILE A 97 15.54 13.18 -4.82
C ILE A 97 16.79 12.30 -4.84
N ILE A 98 16.61 10.99 -4.80
CA ILE A 98 17.72 10.03 -4.79
C ILE A 98 18.29 9.81 -6.20
N GLY A 99 17.49 10.07 -7.23
CA GLY A 99 17.91 10.11 -8.62
C GLY A 99 18.53 8.80 -9.10
N LYS A 100 19.81 8.82 -9.53
CA LYS A 100 20.48 7.63 -10.09
C LYS A 100 20.51 6.42 -9.14
N ASN A 101 20.39 6.66 -7.83
CA ASN A 101 20.39 5.62 -6.80
C ASN A 101 18.98 5.12 -6.46
N GLU A 102 17.94 5.53 -7.20
CA GLU A 102 16.55 5.18 -6.94
C GLU A 102 16.31 3.66 -6.97
N VAL A 103 17.08 2.92 -7.77
CA VAL A 103 17.05 1.44 -7.77
C VAL A 103 17.29 0.87 -6.38
N PHE A 104 18.18 1.46 -5.56
CA PHE A 104 18.42 1.02 -4.19
C PHE A 104 17.22 1.26 -3.28
N VAL A 105 16.44 2.31 -3.53
CA VAL A 105 15.21 2.62 -2.79
C VAL A 105 14.14 1.58 -3.11
N ALA A 106 13.97 1.25 -4.40
CA ALA A 106 13.05 0.19 -4.82
C ALA A 106 13.42 -1.18 -4.23
N VAL A 107 14.71 -1.52 -4.22
CA VAL A 107 15.22 -2.73 -3.55
C VAL A 107 14.94 -2.69 -2.03
N GLY A 108 15.17 -1.54 -1.38
CA GLY A 108 14.86 -1.35 0.04
C GLY A 108 13.39 -1.59 0.35
N PHE A 109 12.47 -1.04 -0.45
CA PHE A 109 11.03 -1.27 -0.30
C PHE A 109 10.66 -2.74 -0.53
N LEU A 110 11.26 -3.40 -1.52
CA LEU A 110 11.06 -4.84 -1.74
C LEU A 110 11.52 -5.68 -0.55
N ILE A 111 12.66 -5.34 0.07
CA ILE A 111 13.14 -6.02 1.28
C ILE A 111 12.15 -5.80 2.43
N ILE A 112 11.60 -4.60 2.59
CA ILE A 112 10.58 -4.31 3.63
C ILE A 112 9.32 -5.14 3.39
N ILE A 113 8.78 -5.16 2.16
CA ILE A 113 7.59 -5.94 1.81
C ILE A 113 7.85 -7.44 1.99
N GLY A 114 8.96 -7.94 1.43
CA GLY A 114 9.35 -9.35 1.51
C GLY A 114 9.59 -9.78 2.95
N GLY A 115 10.26 -8.97 3.76
CA GLY A 115 10.46 -9.19 5.19
C GLY A 115 9.14 -9.25 5.95
N CYS A 116 8.17 -8.38 5.64
CA CYS A 116 6.82 -8.46 6.22
C CYS A 116 6.11 -9.77 5.87
N ILE A 117 6.17 -10.19 4.61
CA ILE A 117 5.54 -11.45 4.15
C ILE A 117 6.21 -12.66 4.80
N LEU A 118 7.54 -12.69 4.84
CA LEU A 118 8.32 -13.75 5.48
C LEU A 118 8.04 -13.83 6.99
N LEU A 119 7.99 -12.70 7.68
CA LEU A 119 7.64 -12.65 9.10
C LEU A 119 6.24 -13.22 9.35
N HIS A 120 5.26 -12.91 8.50
CA HIS A 120 3.94 -13.52 8.58
C HIS A 120 4.00 -15.04 8.36
N GLY A 121 4.75 -15.49 7.36
CA GLY A 121 4.92 -16.92 7.05
C GLY A 121 5.56 -17.70 8.19
N ILE A 122 6.69 -17.21 8.71
CA ILE A 122 7.41 -17.77 9.85
C ILE A 122 6.46 -17.90 11.05
N CYS A 123 5.75 -16.83 11.38
CA CYS A 123 4.87 -16.88 12.52
C CYS A 123 3.63 -17.76 12.33
N ALA A 124 3.14 -17.91 11.09
CA ALA A 124 2.01 -18.77 10.79
C ALA A 124 2.40 -20.26 10.81
N LEU A 125 3.60 -20.60 10.35
CA LEU A 125 4.09 -21.96 10.23
C LEU A 125 4.73 -22.49 11.52
N LEU A 126 5.60 -21.71 12.16
CA LEU A 126 6.46 -22.19 13.25
C LEU A 126 5.93 -21.86 14.65
N TYR A 127 5.11 -20.82 14.77
CA TYR A 127 4.78 -20.23 16.06
C TYR A 127 3.28 -20.05 16.29
N LYS A 128 2.44 -20.90 15.68
CA LYS A 128 0.99 -20.81 15.82
C LYS A 128 0.57 -20.75 17.30
N GLU A 129 1.19 -21.55 18.16
CA GLU A 129 0.93 -21.57 19.61
C GLU A 129 1.46 -20.33 20.36
N ILE A 130 2.64 -19.81 20.00
CA ILE A 130 3.20 -18.60 20.63
C ILE A 130 2.39 -17.36 20.22
N VAL A 131 1.94 -17.31 18.97
CA VAL A 131 1.12 -16.21 18.46
C VAL A 131 -0.27 -16.19 19.11
N THR A 132 -0.84 -17.37 19.42
CA THR A 132 -2.11 -17.44 20.18
C THR A 132 -1.96 -17.06 21.64
N THR A 133 -0.76 -17.13 22.21
CA THR A 133 -0.53 -16.90 23.64
C THR A 133 -0.04 -15.48 23.94
N GLN A 134 0.62 -14.80 22.98
CA GLN A 134 1.21 -13.48 23.19
C GLN A 134 0.52 -12.38 22.37
N ALA A 135 -0.29 -11.55 23.03
CA ALA A 135 -1.03 -10.44 22.41
C ALA A 135 -0.12 -9.39 21.75
N TRP A 136 1.08 -9.15 22.28
CA TRP A 136 2.01 -8.17 21.73
C TRP A 136 2.50 -8.53 20.31
N VAL A 137 2.67 -9.83 20.01
CA VAL A 137 3.09 -10.30 18.67
C VAL A 137 2.01 -10.01 17.64
N ILE A 138 0.74 -10.20 18.00
CA ILE A 138 -0.40 -9.87 17.15
C ILE A 138 -0.44 -8.36 16.89
N TYR A 139 -0.21 -7.55 17.93
CA TYR A 139 -0.17 -6.09 17.81
C TYR A 139 0.93 -5.61 16.84
N VAL A 140 2.16 -6.10 17.01
CA VAL A 140 3.31 -5.73 16.17
C VAL A 140 3.05 -6.09 14.70
N LYS A 141 2.50 -7.28 14.42
CA LYS A 141 2.15 -7.66 13.04
C LYS A 141 1.10 -6.73 12.43
N ARG A 142 0.03 -6.43 13.18
CA ARG A 142 -1.01 -5.51 12.70
C ARG A 142 -0.46 -4.14 12.41
N TYR A 143 0.42 -3.64 13.27
CA TYR A 143 1.09 -2.36 13.07
C TYR A 143 1.92 -2.38 11.78
N LEU A 144 2.74 -3.41 11.57
CA LEU A 144 3.53 -3.59 10.34
C LEU A 144 2.64 -3.64 9.08
N VAL A 145 1.56 -4.42 9.09
CA VAL A 145 0.62 -4.50 7.96
C VAL A 145 -0.04 -3.14 7.69
N CYS A 146 -0.48 -2.44 8.74
CA CYS A 146 -1.08 -1.12 8.58
C CYS A 146 -0.07 -0.10 8.05
N LEU A 147 1.18 -0.14 8.53
CA LEU A 147 2.25 0.72 8.05
C LEU A 147 2.53 0.48 6.56
N VAL A 148 2.65 -0.77 6.11
CA VAL A 148 2.90 -1.08 4.70
C VAL A 148 1.71 -0.69 3.81
N ILE A 149 0.49 -1.11 4.16
CA ILE A 149 -0.70 -0.93 3.29
C ILE A 149 -1.26 0.49 3.33
N ARG A 150 -1.16 1.19 4.47
CA ARG A 150 -1.77 2.53 4.62
C ARG A 150 -0.78 3.67 4.51
N LEU A 151 0.47 3.49 4.92
CA LEU A 151 1.48 4.56 4.93
C LEU A 151 2.46 4.43 3.77
N LEU A 152 3.07 3.26 3.58
CA LEU A 152 4.08 3.09 2.54
C LEU A 152 3.50 2.80 1.16
N PHE A 153 2.21 2.49 1.04
CA PHE A 153 1.60 2.11 -0.24
C PHE A 153 1.77 3.17 -1.32
N ILE A 154 1.38 4.41 -1.03
CA ILE A 154 1.50 5.54 -1.98
C ILE A 154 2.97 5.85 -2.29
N PRO A 155 3.89 5.99 -1.29
CA PRO A 155 5.31 6.17 -1.55
C PRO A 155 5.93 5.08 -2.43
N ILE A 156 5.60 3.81 -2.18
CA ILE A 156 6.14 2.67 -2.95
C ILE A 156 5.64 2.72 -4.39
N VAL A 157 4.34 2.93 -4.62
CA VAL A 157 3.78 3.05 -5.97
C VAL A 157 4.36 4.28 -6.69
N SER A 158 4.49 5.41 -6.00
CA SER A 158 5.07 6.63 -6.55
C SER A 158 6.54 6.43 -6.95
N THR A 159 7.34 5.78 -6.10
CA THR A 159 8.75 5.44 -6.40
C THR A 159 8.85 4.41 -7.52
N ALA A 160 7.92 3.47 -7.61
CA ALA A 160 7.90 2.52 -8.72
C ALA A 160 7.68 3.21 -10.07
N ILE A 161 6.83 4.24 -10.11
CA ILE A 161 6.54 4.99 -11.35
C ILE A 161 7.74 5.85 -11.76
N THR A 162 8.38 6.52 -10.79
CA THR A 162 9.55 7.37 -11.09
C THR A 162 10.64 6.59 -11.81
N SER A 163 10.78 5.30 -11.52
CA SER A 163 11.87 4.46 -12.02
C SER A 163 11.88 4.26 -13.54
N PHE A 164 10.75 4.56 -14.20
CA PHE A 164 10.58 4.45 -15.64
C PHE A 164 9.96 5.68 -16.30
N ASP A 165 9.61 6.72 -15.54
CA ASP A 165 9.03 7.98 -16.05
C ASP A 165 10.13 8.90 -16.64
N CYS A 166 10.64 8.50 -17.80
CA CYS A 166 11.69 9.17 -18.54
C CYS A 166 11.14 9.82 -19.82
N TYR A 167 11.62 11.00 -20.17
CA TYR A 167 11.33 11.66 -21.46
C TYR A 167 12.61 12.01 -22.21
N SER A 168 12.53 12.06 -23.55
CA SER A 168 13.66 12.45 -24.38
C SER A 168 13.56 13.89 -24.80
N GLU A 169 14.60 14.66 -24.54
CA GLU A 169 14.80 16.01 -25.04
C GLU A 169 15.88 16.00 -26.14
N ILE A 170 15.67 16.77 -27.20
CA ILE A 170 16.64 16.95 -28.26
C ILE A 170 17.24 18.35 -28.10
N ASN A 171 18.49 18.40 -27.68
CA ASN A 171 19.25 19.64 -27.56
C ASN A 171 20.19 19.77 -28.76
N ILE A 172 20.30 20.97 -29.32
CA ILE A 172 21.24 21.26 -30.41
C ILE A 172 22.58 21.59 -29.77
N GLY A 173 23.58 20.74 -30.01
CA GLY A 173 24.95 20.96 -29.55
C GLY A 173 25.58 22.19 -30.21
N GLU A 174 26.68 22.68 -29.63
CA GLU A 174 27.45 23.81 -30.18
C GLU A 174 28.00 23.53 -31.59
N ASP A 175 28.09 22.26 -31.96
CA ASP A 175 28.46 21.72 -33.27
C ASP A 175 27.26 21.57 -34.24
N GLY A 176 26.06 22.00 -33.85
CA GLY A 176 24.84 21.87 -34.64
C GLY A 176 24.27 20.45 -34.69
N GLN A 177 24.81 19.51 -33.91
CA GLN A 177 24.30 18.15 -33.87
C GLN A 177 23.14 18.01 -32.89
N ASN A 178 22.13 17.21 -33.27
CA ASN A 178 21.01 16.87 -32.39
C ASN A 178 21.46 15.86 -31.34
N ILE A 179 21.72 16.32 -30.11
CA ILE A 179 22.05 15.48 -28.98
C ILE A 179 20.73 15.08 -28.29
N LYS A 180 20.37 13.80 -28.41
CA LYS A 180 19.23 13.22 -27.70
C LYS A 180 19.62 12.88 -26.27
N THR A 181 19.08 13.60 -25.29
CA THR A 181 19.25 13.32 -23.86
C THR A 181 17.96 12.77 -23.27
N ILE A 182 18.07 11.70 -22.47
CA ILE A 182 16.92 11.12 -21.76
C ILE A 182 16.99 11.56 -20.30
N ILE A 183 15.95 12.23 -19.83
CA ILE A 183 15.88 12.93 -18.55
C ILE A 183 14.65 12.43 -17.77
N TRP A 184 14.73 12.42 -16.44
CA TRP A 184 13.60 12.04 -15.58
C TRP A 184 12.53 13.11 -15.61
N ARG A 185 11.27 12.68 -15.68
CA ARG A 185 10.16 13.62 -15.55
C ARG A 185 9.98 14.04 -14.10
N GLY A 186 9.93 15.35 -13.86
CA GLY A 186 9.84 15.93 -12.52
C GLY A 186 11.16 16.45 -11.96
N ASP A 187 12.31 16.06 -12.52
CA ASP A 187 13.61 16.64 -12.23
C ASP A 187 14.54 16.62 -13.46
N ILE A 188 14.69 17.79 -14.08
CA ILE A 188 15.47 17.96 -15.32
C ILE A 188 16.99 17.82 -15.12
N THR A 189 17.47 17.80 -13.87
CA THR A 189 18.90 17.66 -13.58
C THR A 189 19.38 16.21 -13.64
N LEU A 190 18.44 15.26 -13.62
CA LEU A 190 18.73 13.84 -13.53
C LEU A 190 18.60 13.15 -14.88
N LYS A 191 19.72 12.61 -15.36
CA LYS A 191 19.75 11.74 -16.55
C LYS A 191 19.17 10.37 -16.22
N CYS A 192 18.39 9.82 -17.14
CA CYS A 192 17.87 8.45 -17.02
C CYS A 192 18.96 7.40 -17.01
N LEU A 193 18.65 6.27 -16.39
CA LEU A 193 19.49 5.08 -16.38
C LEU A 193 19.75 4.63 -17.83
N THR A 194 20.91 4.04 -18.08
CA THR A 194 21.23 3.51 -19.41
C THR A 194 20.30 2.33 -19.76
N ASN A 195 20.08 2.11 -21.06
CA ASN A 195 19.04 1.21 -21.60
C ASN A 195 18.89 -0.13 -20.83
N ALA A 196 19.99 -0.83 -20.50
CA ALA A 196 19.92 -2.10 -19.78
C ALA A 196 19.43 -1.96 -18.33
N TYR A 197 19.96 -0.99 -17.58
CA TYR A 197 19.54 -0.74 -16.19
C TYR A 197 18.12 -0.19 -16.10
N GLN A 198 17.69 0.57 -17.10
CA GLN A 198 16.31 1.05 -17.20
C GLN A 198 15.32 -0.11 -17.38
N ILE A 199 15.64 -1.10 -18.22
CA ILE A 199 14.79 -2.30 -18.39
C ILE A 199 14.69 -3.09 -17.08
N VAL A 200 15.81 -3.30 -16.39
CA VAL A 200 15.83 -4.01 -15.11
C VAL A 200 15.02 -3.25 -14.06
N SER A 201 15.22 -1.93 -13.95
CA SER A 201 14.47 -1.06 -13.03
C SER A 201 12.97 -1.11 -13.30
N PHE A 202 12.58 -1.04 -14.58
CA PHE A 202 11.19 -1.14 -15.00
C PHE A 202 10.53 -2.47 -14.59
N LEU A 203 11.20 -3.61 -14.87
CA LEU A 203 10.71 -4.92 -14.49
C LEU A 203 10.60 -5.07 -12.97
N LEU A 204 11.59 -4.57 -12.22
CA LEU A 204 11.60 -4.60 -10.77
C LEU A 204 10.43 -3.79 -10.18
N SER A 205 10.16 -2.60 -10.72
CA SER A 205 9.05 -1.74 -10.31
C SER A 205 7.69 -2.37 -10.58
N ILE A 206 7.51 -3.03 -11.73
CA ILE A 206 6.28 -3.78 -12.01
C ILE A 206 6.07 -4.90 -10.99
N ILE A 207 7.11 -5.70 -10.73
CA ILE A 207 7.03 -6.81 -9.77
C ILE A 207 6.70 -6.28 -8.38
N MET A 208 7.35 -5.20 -7.94
CA MET A 208 7.12 -4.56 -6.65
C MET A 208 5.66 -4.10 -6.50
N VAL A 209 5.12 -3.38 -7.49
CA VAL A 209 3.73 -2.91 -7.47
C VAL A 209 2.75 -4.08 -7.47
N LEU A 210 3.01 -5.12 -8.27
CA LEU A 210 2.15 -6.31 -8.34
C LEU A 210 2.12 -7.04 -6.99
N VAL A 211 3.27 -7.29 -6.38
CA VAL A 211 3.37 -7.93 -5.07
C VAL A 211 2.63 -7.10 -4.02
N LEU A 212 2.81 -5.78 -4.02
CA LEU A 212 2.14 -4.88 -3.08
C LEU A 212 0.62 -4.86 -3.26
N ILE A 213 0.11 -4.83 -4.49
CA ILE A 213 -1.33 -4.87 -4.79
C ILE A 213 -1.91 -6.21 -4.34
N VAL A 214 -1.31 -7.32 -4.74
CA VAL A 214 -1.78 -8.67 -4.37
C VAL A 214 -1.79 -8.83 -2.85
N TYR A 215 -0.71 -8.43 -2.17
CA TYR A 215 -0.64 -8.43 -0.72
C TYR A 215 -1.75 -7.59 -0.09
N SER A 216 -2.00 -6.39 -0.61
CA SER A 216 -3.03 -5.48 -0.09
C SER A 216 -4.44 -6.02 -0.31
N ILE A 217 -4.75 -6.60 -1.48
CA ILE A 217 -6.04 -7.23 -1.78
C ILE A 217 -6.30 -8.42 -0.88
N ILE A 218 -5.32 -9.31 -0.70
CA ILE A 218 -5.44 -10.47 0.20
C ILE A 218 -5.77 -9.99 1.62
N ASN A 219 -5.02 -9.02 2.14
CA ASN A 219 -5.27 -8.50 3.48
C ASN A 219 -6.63 -7.79 3.58
N ALA A 220 -7.05 -7.03 2.58
CA ALA A 220 -8.32 -6.32 2.57
C ALA A 220 -9.54 -7.27 2.53
N LEU A 221 -9.54 -8.22 1.61
CA LEU A 221 -10.66 -9.15 1.41
C LEU A 221 -10.78 -10.16 2.55
N PHE A 222 -9.65 -10.71 3.01
CA PHE A 222 -9.68 -11.80 3.96
C PHE A 222 -9.81 -11.30 5.39
N ILE A 223 -9.08 -10.27 5.83
CA ILE A 223 -9.07 -9.87 7.25
C ILE A 223 -10.35 -9.10 7.65
N PHE A 224 -10.99 -8.37 6.75
CA PHE A 224 -12.01 -7.35 7.11
C PHE A 224 -13.45 -7.67 6.72
N ASN A 225 -13.75 -8.89 6.26
CA ASN A 225 -15.13 -9.24 5.87
C ASN A 225 -16.08 -9.47 7.06
N ARG A 226 -15.58 -9.47 8.31
CA ARG A 226 -16.39 -9.79 9.50
C ARG A 226 -16.00 -8.97 10.74
N ASN A 227 -16.26 -7.66 10.69
CA ASN A 227 -16.31 -6.84 11.90
C ASN A 227 -17.78 -6.71 12.34
N PRO A 228 -18.18 -7.22 13.53
CA PRO A 228 -19.57 -7.12 14.00
C PRO A 228 -19.98 -5.70 14.42
N LYS A 229 -19.07 -4.71 14.34
CA LYS A 229 -19.31 -3.31 14.74
C LYS A 229 -19.44 -2.38 13.52
N ASN A 230 -20.34 -2.68 12.60
CA ASN A 230 -20.73 -1.74 11.55
C ASN A 230 -21.50 -0.58 12.22
N GLY A 231 -21.02 0.67 12.10
CA GLY A 231 -21.84 1.84 12.50
C GLY A 231 -21.14 3.02 13.20
N GLY A 232 -19.83 3.00 13.44
CA GLY A 232 -19.09 4.15 14.00
C GLY A 232 -18.19 4.85 12.97
N LEU A 233 -17.80 6.11 13.21
CA LEU A 233 -16.88 6.88 12.36
C LEU A 233 -15.51 6.19 12.16
N PHE A 234 -15.11 5.34 13.11
CA PHE A 234 -13.90 4.52 13.08
C PHE A 234 -14.19 3.02 12.92
N SER A 235 -15.42 2.67 12.54
CA SER A 235 -15.78 1.31 12.15
C SER A 235 -15.02 0.94 10.88
N LYS A 236 -14.45 -0.26 10.88
CA LYS A 236 -13.67 -0.74 9.75
C LYS A 236 -14.62 -1.13 8.61
N SER A 237 -14.43 -0.51 7.45
CA SER A 237 -15.26 -0.74 6.25
C SER A 237 -15.15 -2.18 5.78
N ASN A 238 -16.16 -2.64 5.04
CA ASN A 238 -16.16 -3.97 4.43
C ASN A 238 -14.97 -4.08 3.45
N GLY A 239 -14.27 -5.21 3.51
CA GLY A 239 -13.07 -5.50 2.72
C GLY A 239 -13.23 -5.26 1.20
N LYS A 240 -14.45 -5.38 0.66
CA LYS A 240 -14.75 -5.04 -0.74
C LYS A 240 -14.56 -3.54 -1.04
N TYR A 241 -15.05 -2.66 -0.16
CA TYR A 241 -14.92 -1.21 -0.35
C TYR A 241 -13.48 -0.74 -0.14
N GLU A 242 -12.76 -1.32 0.84
CA GLU A 242 -11.33 -1.03 1.04
C GLU A 242 -10.50 -1.44 -0.18
N THR A 243 -10.82 -2.59 -0.79
CA THR A 243 -10.17 -3.04 -2.03
C THR A 243 -10.45 -2.09 -3.19
N LEU A 244 -11.70 -1.63 -3.32
CA LEU A 244 -12.08 -0.66 -4.35
C LEU A 244 -11.36 0.68 -4.12
N GLN A 245 -11.31 1.17 -2.89
CA GLN A 245 -10.56 2.37 -2.53
C GLN A 245 -9.07 2.23 -2.87
N LEU A 246 -8.45 1.08 -2.61
CA LEU A 246 -7.07 0.80 -2.98
C LEU A 246 -6.85 0.94 -4.49
N ILE A 247 -7.73 0.35 -5.30
CA ILE A 247 -7.66 0.43 -6.76
C ILE A 247 -7.76 1.89 -7.21
N PHE A 248 -8.71 2.65 -6.65
CA PHE A 248 -8.85 4.08 -6.96
C PHE A 248 -7.59 4.88 -6.58
N VAL A 249 -6.96 4.61 -5.44
CA VAL A 249 -5.72 5.27 -5.03
C VAL A 249 -4.60 5.00 -6.04
N VAL A 250 -4.43 3.74 -6.48
CA VAL A 250 -3.43 3.39 -7.52
C VAL A 250 -3.70 4.14 -8.82
N LEU A 251 -4.96 4.17 -9.27
CA LEU A 251 -5.35 4.87 -10.49
C LEU A 251 -5.09 6.37 -10.39
N ILE A 252 -5.40 6.99 -9.26
CA ILE A 252 -5.14 8.43 -9.05
C ILE A 252 -3.64 8.71 -9.09
N VAL A 253 -2.82 7.91 -8.40
CA VAL A 253 -1.36 8.08 -8.40
C VAL A 253 -0.78 7.91 -9.81
N LEU A 254 -1.25 6.92 -10.58
CA LEU A 254 -0.85 6.72 -11.97
C LEU A 254 -1.28 7.89 -12.85
N SER A 255 -2.52 8.35 -12.75
CA SER A 255 -3.02 9.49 -13.52
C SER A 255 -2.23 10.77 -13.20
N MET A 256 -1.94 11.05 -11.94
CA MET A 256 -1.19 12.25 -11.55
C MET A 256 0.25 12.26 -12.08
N ARG A 257 0.88 11.08 -12.19
CA ARG A 257 2.26 10.93 -12.69
C ARG A 257 2.32 10.86 -14.22
N LEU A 258 1.56 9.95 -14.84
CA LEU A 258 1.66 9.66 -16.27
C LEU A 258 0.82 10.60 -17.14
N LEU A 259 -0.33 11.07 -16.64
CA LEU A 259 -1.24 11.97 -17.36
C LEU A 259 -1.09 13.43 -16.89
N TYR A 260 0.13 13.82 -16.52
CA TYR A 260 0.44 15.13 -15.95
C TYR A 260 0.10 16.32 -16.88
N SER A 261 0.11 16.10 -18.20
CA SER A 261 -0.27 17.09 -19.22
C SER A 261 -1.79 17.27 -19.34
N TRP A 262 -2.58 16.30 -18.87
CA TRP A 262 -4.02 16.32 -19.02
C TRP A 262 -4.68 17.00 -17.83
N GLN A 263 -5.13 18.25 -18.05
CA GLN A 263 -5.69 19.12 -17.01
C GLN A 263 -6.94 18.55 -16.31
N PHE A 264 -7.66 17.62 -16.93
CA PHE A 264 -8.87 17.01 -16.39
C PHE A 264 -8.65 16.30 -15.04
N TRP A 265 -7.49 15.69 -14.82
CA TRP A 265 -7.17 14.97 -13.58
C TRP A 265 -6.81 15.86 -12.41
N ARG A 266 -6.66 17.18 -12.64
CA ARG A 266 -6.17 18.15 -11.66
C ARG A 266 -7.25 19.10 -11.11
N GLY A 267 -8.50 18.97 -11.57
CA GLY A 267 -9.57 19.95 -11.28
C GLY A 267 -9.33 21.26 -12.06
N VAL A 268 -10.33 21.85 -12.73
CA VAL A 268 -11.28 22.82 -12.13
C VAL A 268 -11.28 22.87 -10.61
#